data_AF-A0A2H6HS39-F1
#
_entry.id   AF-A0A2H6HS39-F1
#
_cell.length_a   1.000
_cell.length_b   1.000
_cell.length_c   1.000
_cell.angle_alpha   90.00
_cell.angle_beta   90.00
_cell.angle_gamma   90.00
#
_symmetry.space_group_name_H-M   'P 1'
#
loop_
_entity.id
_entity.type
_entity.pdbx_description
1 polymer ?
#
loop_
_entity_poly.entity_id
_entity_poly.type
_entity_poly.pdbx_seq_one_letter_code
_entity_poly.pdbx_strand_id
1 'polypeptide(L)'
;MKDEHTAALKGREVYVLCDNDEAGFAHQLLVAHALHGKAARVYTVEPFDTLKGEGGDVTDWVNDHEREGRAQNEIAELIAETCSPLHRAILFDLESPPPWSIGLDQNTPKTCDLYDSSSWEEPLPLDTFDLRELPEDLLPPPLGPMVSAVARFIEVPPEIPALTIFAIVATAVQGKYRVQIREGHHEELSIWTMSLAESGERKTPTLDRLRIPLDKWKHDRAASIASTIREAKAKRELQERAIKILKEQIEIDDPDELQDAAYRVADMEGALSTIPVPPEIYSNDITPEELVVRMAENHGCMAIISDEAGMFDTLSGRYAQKGGVNLDAVNSGWNGGRVSSHRRSREAIHIERAYLSFALTVQPDAVSAMAEKERMRYRGFLPRFLFVIPRSRVGYRTNTGPAIPYSVQLEYESTIQALLDIEHCDSESDEDYSESTPRELTLSKQAFALFHEFWTEIEKQLRDGNTLEGIREWGNKFPGNIARIAGLLHLSIYAKSTIPSEIAASEMKTAIKFGSLLIPHALAAFNLLDEPALYKNARYLLGWIKRERLTTFKTRDAQRRNQRRFRQATLQPVLKELEERGYIRSGEADDPRVKIWEVNPCLFS
;
A
#
# COMPACT_ATOMS: atom_id res chain seq x y z
N MET A 1 -11.79 -5.83 40.23
CA MET A 1 -11.56 -6.57 41.50
C MET A 1 -11.10 -5.56 42.56
N LYS A 2 -11.72 -5.48 43.74
CA LYS A 2 -11.34 -4.48 44.76
C LYS A 2 -9.95 -4.78 45.34
N ASP A 3 -9.17 -3.74 45.67
CA ASP A 3 -7.77 -3.90 46.11
C ASP A 3 -7.60 -4.75 47.38
N GLU A 4 -8.60 -4.71 48.27
CA GLU A 4 -8.70 -5.55 49.48
C GLU A 4 -8.67 -7.06 49.19
N HIS A 5 -9.15 -7.51 48.02
CA HIS A 5 -9.13 -8.93 47.62
C HIS A 5 -7.80 -9.36 46.96
N THR A 6 -6.97 -8.41 46.52
CA THR A 6 -5.72 -8.70 45.79
C THR A 6 -4.46 -8.59 46.66
N ALA A 7 -4.56 -8.00 47.85
CA ALA A 7 -3.45 -7.83 48.78
C ALA A 7 -2.78 -9.17 49.18
N ALA A 8 -3.57 -10.25 49.29
CA ALA A 8 -3.09 -11.59 49.64
C ALA A 8 -2.31 -12.30 48.50
N LEU A 9 -2.41 -11.78 47.27
CA LEU A 9 -1.83 -12.37 46.06
C LEU A 9 -0.50 -11.72 45.65
N LYS A 10 -0.11 -10.63 46.33
CA LYS A 10 1.10 -9.88 46.02
C LYS A 10 2.36 -10.73 46.20
N GLY A 11 3.16 -10.84 45.14
CA GLY A 11 4.41 -11.61 45.13
C GLY A 11 4.25 -13.13 44.98
N ARG A 12 3.03 -13.63 44.72
CA ARG A 12 2.76 -15.06 44.50
C ARG A 12 2.58 -15.38 43.02
N GLU A 13 2.82 -16.64 42.66
CA GLU A 13 2.36 -17.20 41.38
C GLU A 13 0.89 -17.59 41.55
N VAL A 14 0.04 -17.11 40.63
CA VAL A 14 -1.41 -17.29 40.70
C VAL A 14 -1.88 -18.06 39.48
N TYR A 15 -2.64 -19.12 39.71
CA TYR A 15 -3.26 -19.94 38.67
C TYR A 15 -4.75 -19.66 38.67
N VAL A 16 -5.27 -19.22 37.53
CA VAL A 16 -6.70 -18.97 37.33
C VAL A 16 -7.26 -20.19 36.62
N LEU A 17 -8.21 -20.88 37.24
CA LEU A 17 -8.90 -22.04 36.66
C LEU A 17 -10.13 -21.55 35.87
N CYS A 18 -10.49 -22.26 34.81
CA CYS A 18 -11.59 -21.91 33.90
C CYS A 18 -12.74 -22.91 34.00
N ASP A 19 -13.98 -22.41 33.99
CA ASP A 19 -15.17 -23.24 33.74
C ASP A 19 -15.15 -23.78 32.31
N ASN A 20 -15.83 -24.91 32.07
CA ASN A 20 -15.84 -25.55 30.76
C ASN A 20 -16.91 -24.97 29.81
N ASP A 21 -16.94 -23.64 29.69
CA ASP A 21 -17.78 -22.92 28.72
C ASP A 21 -17.11 -21.63 28.20
N GLU A 22 -17.70 -21.04 27.15
CA GLU A 22 -17.15 -19.87 26.46
C GLU A 22 -17.14 -18.61 27.35
N ALA A 23 -18.11 -18.50 28.26
CA ALA A 23 -18.21 -17.39 29.21
C ALA A 23 -17.14 -17.49 30.31
N GLY A 24 -16.86 -18.69 30.80
CA GLY A 24 -15.82 -19.02 31.76
C GLY A 24 -14.44 -18.71 31.21
N PHE A 25 -14.19 -18.99 29.92
CA PHE A 25 -12.93 -18.65 29.26
C PHE A 25 -12.71 -17.14 29.16
N ALA A 26 -13.76 -16.40 28.80
CA ALA A 26 -13.72 -14.93 28.82
C ALA A 26 -13.53 -14.37 30.23
N HIS A 27 -14.20 -14.94 31.22
CA HIS A 27 -14.06 -14.52 32.61
C HIS A 27 -12.65 -14.80 33.16
N GLN A 28 -12.07 -15.96 32.85
CA GLN A 28 -10.72 -16.34 33.24
C GLN A 28 -9.67 -15.34 32.73
N LEU A 29 -9.78 -14.91 31.48
CA LEU A 29 -8.87 -13.92 30.89
C LEU A 29 -9.04 -12.53 31.51
N LEU A 30 -10.27 -12.13 31.83
CA LEU A 30 -10.55 -10.89 32.55
C LEU A 30 -9.94 -10.90 33.96
N VAL A 31 -10.07 -12.02 34.67
CA VAL A 31 -9.47 -12.20 36.01
C VAL A 31 -7.95 -12.21 35.94
N ALA A 32 -7.37 -12.90 34.96
CA ALA A 32 -5.93 -12.93 34.75
C ALA A 32 -5.37 -11.54 34.44
N HIS A 33 -6.06 -10.77 33.60
CA HIS A 33 -5.72 -9.38 33.29
C HIS A 33 -5.84 -8.47 34.53
N ALA A 34 -6.90 -8.61 35.33
CA ALA A 34 -7.07 -7.82 36.56
C ALA A 34 -6.01 -8.10 37.64
N LEU A 35 -5.36 -9.26 37.59
CA LEU A 35 -4.27 -9.65 38.48
C LEU A 35 -2.88 -9.28 37.94
N HIS A 36 -2.79 -8.80 36.70
CA HIS A 36 -1.55 -8.33 36.10
C HIS A 36 -0.97 -7.12 36.86
N GLY A 37 0.33 -7.16 37.16
CA GLY A 37 1.01 -6.16 37.99
C GLY A 37 0.68 -6.24 39.49
N LYS A 38 -0.29 -7.07 39.91
CA LYS A 38 -0.66 -7.29 41.32
C LYS A 38 -0.09 -8.59 41.88
N ALA A 39 0.06 -9.64 41.06
CA ALA A 39 0.75 -10.90 41.40
C ALA A 39 2.17 -10.95 40.80
N ALA A 40 3.02 -11.89 41.24
CA ALA A 40 4.36 -12.05 40.64
C ALA A 40 4.27 -12.63 39.24
N ARG A 41 3.41 -13.63 39.04
CA ARG A 41 3.05 -14.23 37.75
C ARG A 41 1.61 -14.74 37.80
N VAL A 42 0.94 -14.71 36.65
CA VAL A 42 -0.43 -15.20 36.51
C VAL A 42 -0.49 -16.20 35.36
N TYR A 43 -1.08 -17.36 35.61
CA TYR A 43 -1.23 -18.45 34.66
C TYR A 43 -2.71 -18.76 34.46
N THR A 44 -3.14 -18.93 33.22
CA THR A 44 -4.46 -19.48 32.89
C THR A 44 -4.33 -20.97 32.63
N VAL A 45 -5.22 -21.75 33.23
CA VAL A 45 -5.26 -23.21 33.08
C VAL A 45 -6.49 -23.57 32.26
N GLU A 46 -6.30 -24.30 31.15
CA GLU A 46 -7.42 -24.77 30.32
C GLU A 46 -8.32 -25.75 31.10
N PRO A 47 -9.60 -25.88 30.73
CA PRO A 47 -10.48 -26.89 31.32
C PRO A 47 -9.88 -28.30 31.16
N PHE A 48 -9.87 -29.05 32.25
CA PHE A 48 -9.27 -30.37 32.31
C PHE A 48 -10.29 -31.47 32.03
N ASP A 49 -9.83 -32.68 31.68
CA ASP A 49 -10.68 -33.72 31.11
C ASP A 49 -11.89 -34.11 31.98
N THR A 50 -11.77 -34.04 33.30
CA THR A 50 -12.90 -34.30 34.22
C THR A 50 -13.92 -33.16 34.28
N LEU A 51 -13.56 -31.96 33.81
CA LEU A 51 -14.46 -30.81 33.65
C LEU A 51 -15.03 -30.69 32.22
N LYS A 52 -14.54 -31.47 31.24
CA LYS A 52 -14.91 -31.41 29.80
C LYS A 52 -16.33 -31.94 29.45
N GLY A 53 -17.31 -31.79 30.34
CA GLY A 53 -18.74 -32.00 30.07
C GLY A 53 -19.49 -30.68 29.83
N GLU A 54 -20.63 -30.69 29.13
CA GLU A 54 -21.44 -29.49 28.91
C GLU A 54 -21.83 -28.84 30.26
N GLY A 55 -21.29 -27.63 30.52
CA GLY A 55 -21.64 -26.83 31.70
C GLY A 55 -20.92 -27.19 33.00
N GLY A 56 -19.72 -27.78 32.95
CA GLY A 56 -18.92 -28.04 34.15
C GLY A 56 -18.44 -26.76 34.83
N ASP A 57 -18.86 -26.55 36.08
CA ASP A 57 -18.45 -25.43 36.96
C ASP A 57 -17.27 -25.85 37.84
N VAL A 58 -16.18 -25.08 37.81
CA VAL A 58 -14.96 -25.32 38.59
C VAL A 58 -15.22 -25.21 40.08
N THR A 59 -16.08 -24.28 40.50
CA THR A 59 -16.43 -24.08 41.91
C THR A 59 -17.12 -25.32 42.45
N ASP A 60 -18.05 -25.89 41.69
CA ASP A 60 -18.72 -27.14 42.05
C ASP A 60 -17.73 -28.31 42.09
N TRP A 61 -16.86 -28.42 41.09
CA TRP A 61 -15.82 -29.45 41.06
C TRP A 61 -14.87 -29.37 42.27
N VAL A 62 -14.39 -28.16 42.60
CA VAL A 62 -13.50 -27.93 43.76
C VAL A 62 -14.22 -28.31 45.05
N ASN A 63 -15.46 -27.86 45.22
CA ASN A 63 -16.25 -28.16 46.42
C ASN A 63 -16.52 -29.67 46.59
N ASP A 64 -16.79 -30.39 45.51
CA ASP A 64 -17.03 -31.83 45.53
C ASP A 64 -15.75 -32.62 45.82
N HIS A 65 -14.62 -32.25 45.20
CA HIS A 65 -13.35 -32.95 45.39
C HIS A 65 -12.65 -32.56 46.70
N GLU A 66 -12.97 -31.40 47.28
CA GLU A 66 -12.49 -31.00 48.60
C GLU A 66 -13.21 -31.74 49.72
N ARG A 67 -14.51 -32.06 49.55
CA ARG A 67 -15.26 -32.95 50.47
C ARG A 67 -14.66 -34.36 50.55
N GLU A 68 -14.01 -34.80 49.48
CA GLU A 68 -13.33 -36.08 49.40
C GLU A 68 -11.83 -35.99 49.76
N GLY A 69 -11.32 -34.79 50.05
CA GLY A 69 -9.92 -34.53 50.41
C GLY A 69 -8.94 -34.65 49.24
N ARG A 70 -9.41 -34.61 47.99
CA ARG A 70 -8.62 -34.86 46.77
C ARG A 70 -8.29 -33.60 45.97
N ALA A 71 -9.08 -32.52 46.10
CA ALA A 71 -8.95 -31.30 45.29
C ALA A 71 -7.53 -30.70 45.27
N GLN A 72 -6.86 -30.57 46.41
CA GLN A 72 -5.52 -29.95 46.46
C GLN A 72 -4.45 -30.74 45.68
N ASN A 73 -4.49 -32.07 45.74
CA ASN A 73 -3.51 -32.91 45.05
C ASN A 73 -3.79 -32.95 43.55
N GLU A 74 -5.06 -33.05 43.15
CA GLU A 74 -5.47 -33.07 41.74
C GLU A 74 -5.21 -31.72 41.05
N ILE A 75 -5.42 -30.58 41.74
CA ILE A 75 -5.03 -29.25 41.23
C ILE A 75 -3.50 -29.13 41.09
N ALA A 76 -2.73 -29.69 42.02
CA ALA A 76 -1.27 -29.66 41.95
C ALA A 76 -0.72 -30.50 40.78
N GLU A 77 -1.31 -31.66 40.51
CA GLU A 77 -1.00 -32.49 39.34
C GLU A 77 -1.35 -31.76 38.03
N LEU A 78 -2.51 -31.10 37.99
CA LEU A 78 -2.96 -30.31 36.85
C LEU A 78 -2.01 -29.14 36.52
N ILE A 79 -1.57 -28.43 37.55
CA ILE A 79 -0.57 -27.36 37.42
C ILE A 79 0.75 -27.93 36.88
N ALA A 80 1.18 -29.11 37.35
CA ALA A 80 2.40 -29.76 36.88
C ALA A 80 2.30 -30.19 35.40
N GLU A 81 1.15 -30.69 34.93
CA GLU A 81 0.93 -31.05 33.52
C GLU A 81 0.85 -29.83 32.59
N THR A 82 0.16 -28.78 33.02
CA THR A 82 -0.03 -27.52 32.27
C THR A 82 1.29 -26.75 32.13
N CYS A 83 2.20 -26.89 33.10
CA CYS A 83 3.55 -26.32 33.05
C CYS A 83 4.59 -27.23 32.38
N SER A 84 4.22 -28.36 31.78
CA SER A 84 5.16 -29.18 31.02
C SER A 84 5.59 -28.50 29.70
N PRO A 85 6.83 -28.69 29.20
CA PRO A 85 7.33 -28.00 28.00
C PRO A 85 6.53 -28.25 26.70
N LEU A 86 5.57 -29.19 26.71
CA LEU A 86 4.79 -29.62 25.56
C LEU A 86 3.35 -29.05 25.54
N HIS A 87 2.83 -28.55 26.65
CA HIS A 87 1.53 -27.87 26.69
C HIS A 87 1.74 -26.36 26.69
N ARG A 88 1.10 -25.67 25.73
CA ARG A 88 1.07 -24.22 25.63
C ARG A 88 0.26 -23.66 26.81
N ALA A 89 0.87 -23.55 28.00
CA ALA A 89 0.48 -22.48 28.90
C ALA A 89 0.71 -21.17 28.14
N ILE A 90 -0.34 -20.37 27.94
CA ILE A 90 -0.20 -19.03 27.35
C ILE A 90 0.63 -18.22 28.34
N LEU A 91 1.94 -18.21 28.14
CA LEU A 91 2.87 -17.29 28.78
C LEU A 91 2.52 -15.89 28.27
N PHE A 92 1.64 -15.21 29.01
CA PHE A 92 1.46 -13.77 28.89
C PHE A 92 2.69 -13.08 29.47
N ASP A 93 3.73 -12.93 28.66
CA ASP A 93 4.70 -11.86 28.85
C ASP A 93 4.06 -10.59 28.28
N LEU A 94 3.41 -9.83 29.18
CA LEU A 94 2.54 -8.70 28.88
C LEU A 94 3.37 -7.44 28.62
N GLU A 95 3.78 -7.24 27.36
CA GLU A 95 4.04 -5.89 26.82
C GLU A 95 2.92 -5.41 25.87
N SER A 96 1.83 -6.15 25.66
CA SER A 96 0.64 -5.67 24.90
C SER A 96 -0.64 -6.47 25.18
N PRO A 97 -1.85 -5.85 25.24
CA PRO A 97 -3.12 -6.54 25.44
C PRO A 97 -3.68 -7.17 24.13
N PRO A 98 -4.41 -8.31 24.19
CA PRO A 98 -4.97 -8.98 23.01
C PRO A 98 -6.37 -8.47 22.60
N PRO A 99 -6.81 -8.78 21.36
CA PRO A 99 -7.85 -8.03 20.66
C PRO A 99 -9.20 -8.77 20.65
N TRP A 100 -9.96 -8.67 21.74
CA TRP A 100 -11.42 -8.87 21.70
C TRP A 100 -12.03 -8.39 23.01
N SER A 101 -12.66 -7.22 22.95
CA SER A 101 -13.50 -6.72 24.03
C SER A 101 -14.66 -5.95 23.41
N ILE A 102 -15.65 -6.68 22.89
CA ILE A 102 -16.99 -6.13 22.64
C ILE A 102 -18.03 -7.20 23.02
N GLY A 103 -18.76 -6.93 24.11
CA GLY A 103 -20.20 -7.17 24.21
C GLY A 103 -20.69 -8.49 24.80
N LEU A 104 -20.95 -8.52 26.11
CA LEU A 104 -22.07 -9.26 26.70
C LEU A 104 -22.70 -8.46 27.85
N ASP A 105 -23.90 -7.94 27.62
CA ASP A 105 -24.88 -7.65 28.68
C ASP A 105 -26.11 -8.52 28.40
N GLN A 106 -26.53 -9.31 29.40
CA GLN A 106 -27.92 -9.31 29.86
C GLN A 106 -28.10 -10.15 31.14
N ASN A 107 -28.60 -9.46 32.17
CA ASN A 107 -29.34 -9.94 33.35
C ASN A 107 -28.58 -10.41 34.60
N THR A 108 -28.40 -9.48 35.55
CA THR A 108 -28.63 -9.73 36.99
C THR A 108 -29.00 -8.42 37.72
N PRO A 109 -29.89 -8.45 38.74
CA PRO A 109 -30.60 -7.27 39.20
C PRO A 109 -29.85 -6.49 40.31
N LYS A 110 -29.95 -5.16 40.21
CA LYS A 110 -29.91 -4.12 41.26
C LYS A 110 -29.10 -4.42 42.54
N THR A 111 -27.94 -3.79 42.61
CA THR A 111 -27.54 -3.01 43.80
C THR A 111 -27.08 -1.64 43.34
N CYS A 112 -27.88 -0.61 43.62
CA CYS A 112 -27.41 0.77 43.61
C CYS A 112 -26.29 0.88 44.65
N ASP A 113 -25.10 1.29 44.23
CA ASP A 113 -24.18 2.09 45.06
C ASP A 113 -23.16 2.80 44.14
N LEU A 114 -23.37 4.12 44.01
CA LEU A 114 -22.41 5.20 43.75
C LEU A 114 -21.25 4.90 42.77
N TYR A 115 -21.46 5.25 41.49
CA TYR A 115 -20.41 5.49 40.50
C TYR A 115 -19.50 6.64 40.96
N ASP A 116 -18.19 6.39 41.08
CA ASP A 116 -17.18 7.45 41.08
C ASP A 116 -16.99 7.90 39.62
N SER A 117 -17.57 9.05 39.25
CA SER A 117 -17.61 9.59 37.89
C SER A 117 -16.29 10.24 37.42
N SER A 118 -15.19 10.01 38.15
CA SER A 118 -13.98 10.83 38.08
C SER A 118 -12.82 10.27 37.25
N SER A 119 -12.80 8.97 36.91
CA SER A 119 -11.70 8.36 36.14
C SER A 119 -12.07 8.10 34.67
N TRP A 120 -11.30 8.67 33.75
CA TRP A 120 -11.36 8.35 32.32
C TRP A 120 -10.76 6.96 32.05
N GLU A 121 -11.44 6.16 31.22
CA GLU A 121 -10.87 4.93 30.65
C GLU A 121 -9.99 5.25 29.43
N GLU A 122 -9.10 4.33 29.02
CA GLU A 122 -8.29 4.52 27.83
C GLU A 122 -9.17 4.45 26.57
N PRO A 123 -9.13 5.46 25.67
CA PRO A 123 -10.05 5.51 24.54
C PRO A 123 -9.74 4.42 23.52
N LEU A 124 -10.79 3.76 23.01
CA LEU A 124 -10.66 2.73 21.99
C LEU A 124 -10.13 3.32 20.67
N PRO A 125 -8.96 2.88 20.16
CA PRO A 125 -8.38 3.38 18.92
C PRO A 125 -9.38 3.41 17.75
N LEU A 126 -9.41 4.53 17.00
CA LEU A 126 -10.15 4.60 15.73
C LEU A 126 -9.51 3.74 14.64
N ASP A 127 -8.19 3.52 14.72
CA ASP A 127 -7.39 2.70 13.81
C ASP A 127 -6.63 1.63 14.61
N THR A 128 -6.77 0.36 14.25
CA THR A 128 -6.17 -0.79 14.96
C THR A 128 -5.02 -1.46 14.20
N PHE A 129 -4.42 -0.78 13.22
CA PHE A 129 -3.34 -1.37 12.44
C PHE A 129 -1.98 -1.13 13.11
N ASP A 130 -1.31 -2.21 13.51
CA ASP A 130 0.12 -2.21 13.81
C ASP A 130 0.90 -2.09 12.50
N LEU A 131 1.21 -0.84 12.12
CA LEU A 131 1.92 -0.52 10.89
C LEU A 131 3.42 -0.67 11.13
N ARG A 132 3.95 -1.85 10.76
CA ARG A 132 5.36 -2.20 10.92
C ARG A 132 6.26 -1.27 10.11
N GLU A 133 7.29 -0.73 10.76
CA GLU A 133 8.30 0.10 10.10
C GLU A 133 9.26 -0.74 9.25
N LEU A 134 9.79 -0.14 8.17
CA LEU A 134 10.80 -0.75 7.32
C LEU A 134 12.17 -0.77 8.03
N PRO A 135 12.78 -1.95 8.26
CA PRO A 135 14.12 -2.03 8.81
C PRO A 135 15.17 -1.41 7.87
N GLU A 136 16.11 -0.62 8.41
CA GLU A 136 17.12 0.11 7.62
C GLU A 136 17.97 -0.80 6.71
N ASP A 137 18.25 -2.02 7.14
CA ASP A 137 19.12 -2.98 6.44
C ASP A 137 18.36 -4.02 5.60
N LEU A 138 17.05 -3.82 5.38
CA LEU A 138 16.27 -4.82 4.67
C LEU A 138 16.66 -4.92 3.18
N LEU A 139 16.88 -3.79 2.52
CA LEU A 139 17.17 -3.74 1.09
C LEU A 139 18.69 -3.82 0.84
N PRO A 140 19.16 -4.64 -0.12
CA PRO A 140 20.58 -4.74 -0.44
C PRO A 140 21.09 -3.49 -1.18
N PRO A 141 22.41 -3.26 -1.20
CA PRO A 141 23.01 -2.36 -2.17
C PRO A 141 22.66 -2.78 -3.61
N PRO A 142 22.50 -1.81 -4.52
CA PRO A 142 22.73 -0.37 -4.33
C PRO A 142 21.51 0.39 -3.75
N LEU A 143 20.33 -0.24 -3.67
CA LEU A 143 19.08 0.44 -3.33
C LEU A 143 18.95 0.79 -1.85
N GLY A 144 19.26 -0.14 -0.94
CA GLY A 144 19.09 0.06 0.51
C GLY A 144 19.84 1.27 1.07
N PRO A 145 21.15 1.41 0.81
CA PRO A 145 21.90 2.59 1.24
C PRO A 145 21.29 3.91 0.77
N MET A 146 20.74 3.96 -0.46
CA MET A 146 20.08 5.15 -0.99
C MET A 146 18.75 5.44 -0.28
N VAL A 147 17.91 4.42 -0.07
CA VAL A 147 16.66 4.53 0.70
C VAL A 147 16.93 5.10 2.10
N SER A 148 17.88 4.52 2.82
CA SER A 148 18.24 4.96 4.18
C SER A 148 18.88 6.34 4.20
N ALA A 149 19.69 6.70 3.20
CA ALA A 149 20.26 8.03 3.10
C ALA A 149 19.19 9.10 2.80
N VAL A 150 18.26 8.83 1.89
CA VAL A 150 17.14 9.73 1.56
C VAL A 150 16.19 9.88 2.76
N ALA A 151 15.83 8.79 3.41
CA ALA A 151 14.96 8.79 4.58
C ALA A 151 15.54 9.65 5.73
N ARG A 152 16.85 9.55 5.98
CA ARG A 152 17.55 10.36 7.00
C ARG A 152 17.75 11.81 6.59
N PHE A 153 18.12 12.08 5.33
CA PHE A 153 18.34 13.43 4.83
C PHE A 153 17.04 14.25 4.80
N ILE A 154 15.96 13.66 4.29
CA ILE A 154 14.65 14.32 4.15
C ILE A 154 13.81 14.16 5.42
N GLU A 155 14.18 13.27 6.35
CA GLU A 155 13.43 12.95 7.57
C GLU A 155 12.00 12.50 7.26
N VAL A 156 11.90 11.56 6.32
CA VAL A 156 10.67 10.86 5.94
C VAL A 156 10.75 9.41 6.39
N PRO A 157 9.61 8.75 6.64
CA PRO A 157 9.59 7.32 6.90
C PRO A 157 10.22 6.54 5.73
N PRO A 158 11.05 5.53 5.99
CA PRO A 158 11.83 4.80 4.98
C PRO A 158 10.98 4.01 3.97
N GLU A 159 9.71 3.74 4.28
CA GLU A 159 8.75 3.06 3.41
C GLU A 159 8.45 3.87 2.13
N ILE A 160 8.37 5.20 2.24
CA ILE A 160 8.10 6.11 1.10
C ILE A 160 9.21 6.01 0.06
N PRO A 161 10.50 6.27 0.40
CA PRO A 161 11.58 6.12 -0.58
C PRO A 161 11.74 4.67 -1.04
N ALA A 162 11.44 3.66 -0.22
CA ALA A 162 11.54 2.25 -0.63
C ALA A 162 10.52 1.86 -1.70
N LEU A 163 9.24 2.24 -1.58
CA LEU A 163 8.29 1.99 -2.68
C LEU A 163 8.64 2.80 -3.93
N THR A 164 9.02 4.06 -3.75
CA THR A 164 9.39 4.96 -4.84
C THR A 164 10.56 4.40 -5.65
N ILE A 165 11.61 3.88 -4.99
CA ILE A 165 12.80 3.38 -5.69
C ILE A 165 12.47 2.16 -6.56
N PHE A 166 11.57 1.28 -6.14
CA PHE A 166 11.15 0.14 -6.97
C PHE A 166 10.44 0.58 -8.25
N ALA A 167 9.58 1.60 -8.17
CA ALA A 167 8.93 2.15 -9.36
C ALA A 167 9.92 2.83 -10.32
N ILE A 168 10.99 3.44 -9.79
CA ILE A 168 12.06 4.01 -10.61
C ILE A 168 12.87 2.91 -11.31
N VAL A 169 13.23 1.84 -10.59
CA VAL A 169 13.89 0.67 -11.21
C VAL A 169 12.99 0.06 -12.27
N ALA A 170 11.70 -0.13 -11.98
CA ALA A 170 10.72 -0.64 -12.94
C ALA A 170 10.62 0.23 -14.19
N THR A 171 10.63 1.56 -14.03
CA THR A 171 10.65 2.50 -15.16
C THR A 171 11.84 2.26 -16.09
N ALA A 172 12.99 1.86 -15.55
CA ALA A 172 14.19 1.59 -16.33
C ALA A 172 14.19 0.22 -17.06
N VAL A 173 13.45 -0.77 -16.55
CA VAL A 173 13.56 -2.18 -16.98
C VAL A 173 12.27 -2.82 -17.49
N GLN A 174 11.11 -2.19 -17.28
CA GLN A 174 9.84 -2.66 -17.84
C GLN A 174 9.93 -2.78 -19.36
N GLY A 175 9.33 -3.82 -19.94
CA GLY A 175 9.47 -4.16 -21.36
C GLY A 175 10.81 -4.78 -21.78
N LYS A 176 11.83 -4.77 -20.92
CA LYS A 176 13.15 -5.37 -21.20
C LYS A 176 13.36 -6.74 -20.55
N TYR A 177 12.75 -6.94 -19.37
CA TYR A 177 12.80 -8.19 -18.62
C TYR A 177 11.44 -8.55 -18.04
N ARG A 178 11.22 -9.86 -17.84
CA ARG A 178 10.10 -10.44 -17.10
C ARG A 178 10.56 -11.58 -16.20
N VAL A 179 9.81 -11.87 -15.14
CA VAL A 179 10.11 -12.98 -14.22
C VAL A 179 9.27 -14.19 -14.61
N GLN A 180 9.92 -15.30 -14.92
CA GLN A 180 9.28 -16.59 -15.13
C GLN A 180 9.20 -17.34 -13.80
N ILE A 181 7.98 -17.49 -13.26
CA ILE A 181 7.73 -18.22 -12.01
C ILE A 181 7.70 -19.72 -12.29
N ARG A 182 7.01 -20.12 -13.36
CA ARG A 182 6.90 -21.49 -13.89
C ARG A 182 6.80 -21.42 -15.42
N GLU A 183 6.95 -22.57 -16.07
CA GLU A 183 6.69 -22.66 -17.51
C GLU A 183 5.29 -22.15 -17.86
N GLY A 184 5.21 -21.21 -18.81
CA GLY A 184 3.96 -20.54 -19.20
C GLY A 184 3.45 -19.44 -18.26
N HIS A 185 4.05 -19.28 -17.06
CA HIS A 185 3.61 -18.30 -16.07
C HIS A 185 4.70 -17.27 -15.78
N HIS A 186 4.43 -16.03 -16.19
CA HIS A 186 5.33 -14.90 -16.08
C HIS A 186 4.69 -13.70 -15.39
N GLU A 187 5.53 -12.87 -14.79
CA GLU A 187 5.20 -11.55 -14.25
C GLU A 187 6.06 -10.48 -14.92
N GLU A 188 5.40 -9.46 -15.46
CA GLU A 188 6.07 -8.32 -16.09
C GLU A 188 6.64 -7.36 -15.03
N LEU A 189 7.77 -6.72 -15.31
CA LEU A 189 8.45 -5.86 -14.34
C LEU A 189 7.86 -4.44 -14.19
N SER A 190 6.65 -4.20 -14.69
CA SER A 190 5.86 -3.01 -14.35
C SER A 190 5.43 -3.08 -12.88
N ILE A 191 5.55 -2.00 -12.10
CA ILE A 191 5.13 -2.01 -10.68
C ILE A 191 4.30 -0.79 -10.32
N TRP A 192 3.26 -1.01 -9.52
CA TRP A 192 2.34 0.05 -9.10
C TRP A 192 2.48 0.27 -7.60
N THR A 193 2.92 1.46 -7.22
CA THR A 193 3.19 1.80 -5.82
C THR A 193 2.43 3.06 -5.42
N MET A 194 1.88 3.05 -4.22
CA MET A 194 1.13 4.18 -3.67
C MET A 194 1.44 4.38 -2.18
N SER A 195 2.14 5.47 -1.88
CA SER A 195 2.39 5.94 -0.51
C SER A 195 1.33 6.95 -0.09
N LEU A 196 0.66 6.71 1.03
CA LEU A 196 -0.37 7.57 1.58
C LEU A 196 0.22 8.42 2.70
N ALA A 197 0.44 9.70 2.40
CA ALA A 197 1.08 10.62 3.32
C ALA A 197 0.37 11.98 3.31
N GLU A 198 0.16 12.55 4.49
CA GLU A 198 -0.51 13.83 4.70
C GLU A 198 0.23 15.01 4.04
N SER A 199 -0.44 16.16 3.99
CA SER A 199 0.21 17.41 3.58
C SER A 199 1.38 17.74 4.52
N GLY A 200 2.52 18.17 3.97
CA GLY A 200 3.72 18.50 4.76
C GLY A 200 4.63 17.32 5.10
N GLU A 201 4.38 16.13 4.53
CA GLU A 201 5.20 14.93 4.73
C GLU A 201 6.46 14.86 3.85
N ARG A 202 6.84 15.95 3.18
CA ARG A 202 7.99 16.02 2.25
C ARG A 202 7.93 14.95 1.14
N LYS A 203 6.73 14.74 0.59
CA LYS A 203 6.44 13.86 -0.55
C LYS A 203 7.24 14.24 -1.81
N THR A 204 7.05 15.47 -2.31
CA THR A 204 7.72 16.00 -3.52
C THR A 204 9.25 15.93 -3.42
N PRO A 205 9.90 16.42 -2.35
CA PRO A 205 11.35 16.33 -2.23
C PRO A 205 11.90 14.90 -2.26
N THR A 206 11.13 13.92 -1.74
CA THR A 206 11.52 12.51 -1.76
C THR A 206 11.48 11.94 -3.17
N LEU A 207 10.39 12.18 -3.90
CA LEU A 207 10.24 11.78 -5.30
C LEU A 207 11.29 12.46 -6.18
N ASP A 208 11.43 13.78 -6.11
CA ASP A 208 12.38 14.54 -6.91
C ASP A 208 13.82 14.04 -6.71
N ARG A 209 14.20 13.76 -5.45
CA ARG A 209 15.55 13.27 -5.14
C ARG A 209 15.83 11.91 -5.77
N LEU A 210 14.87 10.99 -5.71
CA LEU A 210 15.04 9.66 -6.27
C LEU A 210 14.94 9.66 -7.80
N ARG A 211 14.21 10.62 -8.40
CA ARG A 211 14.02 10.72 -9.86
C ARG A 211 15.23 11.26 -10.62
N ILE A 212 16.18 11.93 -9.95
CA ILE A 212 17.38 12.54 -10.55
C ILE A 212 18.03 11.70 -11.68
N PRO A 213 18.32 10.39 -11.53
CA PRO A 213 18.92 9.60 -12.62
C PRO A 213 18.03 9.49 -13.86
N LEU A 214 16.70 9.40 -13.71
CA LEU A 214 15.77 9.41 -14.85
C LEU A 214 15.83 10.75 -15.60
N ASP A 215 15.87 11.86 -14.86
CA ASP A 215 15.92 13.21 -15.41
C ASP A 215 17.23 13.47 -16.16
N LYS A 216 18.36 13.04 -15.58
CA LYS A 216 19.68 13.11 -16.21
C LYS A 216 19.70 12.32 -17.52
N TRP A 217 19.26 11.06 -17.48
CA TRP A 217 19.25 10.21 -18.68
C TRP A 217 18.36 10.78 -19.79
N LYS A 218 17.15 11.27 -19.46
CA LYS A 218 16.27 11.94 -20.44
C LYS A 218 16.97 13.14 -21.08
N HIS A 219 17.62 13.98 -20.27
CA HIS A 219 18.33 15.15 -20.75
C HIS A 219 19.48 14.77 -21.69
N ASP A 220 20.33 13.83 -21.27
CA ASP A 220 21.50 13.38 -22.02
C ASP A 220 21.08 12.73 -23.34
N ARG A 221 20.02 11.90 -23.31
CA ARG A 221 19.51 11.23 -24.51
C ARG A 221 18.89 12.22 -25.49
N ALA A 222 18.09 13.17 -25.00
CA ALA A 222 17.54 14.25 -25.82
C ALA A 222 18.65 15.12 -26.46
N ALA A 223 19.70 15.44 -25.70
CA ALA A 223 20.85 16.17 -26.22
C ALA A 223 21.60 15.38 -27.31
N SER A 224 21.78 14.07 -27.12
CA SER A 224 22.52 13.20 -28.06
C SER A 224 21.85 13.08 -29.44
N ILE A 225 20.52 13.16 -29.51
CA ILE A 225 19.76 13.03 -30.76
C ILE A 225 19.31 14.38 -31.35
N ALA A 226 19.64 15.50 -30.70
CA ALA A 226 19.13 16.83 -31.08
C ALA A 226 19.57 17.29 -32.48
N SER A 227 20.75 16.88 -32.94
CA SER A 227 21.20 17.14 -34.33
C SER A 227 20.41 16.27 -35.32
N THR A 228 20.27 14.98 -35.04
CA THR A 228 19.51 14.03 -35.86
C THR A 228 18.06 14.47 -36.04
N ILE A 229 17.41 14.98 -34.97
CA ILE A 229 16.06 15.53 -35.04
C ILE A 229 16.01 16.76 -35.96
N ARG A 230 17.00 17.68 -35.86
CA ARG A 230 17.06 18.87 -36.71
C ARG A 230 17.22 18.51 -38.18
N GLU A 231 18.11 17.57 -38.49
CA GLU A 231 18.34 17.08 -39.84
C GLU A 231 17.11 16.37 -40.41
N ALA A 232 16.49 15.47 -39.63
CA ALA A 232 15.28 14.76 -40.02
C ALA A 232 14.10 15.72 -40.26
N LYS A 233 13.92 16.74 -39.41
CA LYS A 233 12.89 17.77 -39.60
C LYS A 233 13.10 18.58 -40.87
N ALA A 234 14.31 19.05 -41.12
CA ALA A 234 14.63 19.81 -42.34
C ALA A 234 14.42 18.96 -43.59
N LYS A 235 14.85 17.69 -43.56
CA LYS A 235 14.64 16.75 -44.67
C LYS A 235 13.15 16.49 -44.91
N ARG A 236 12.37 16.26 -43.84
CA ARG A 236 10.93 16.03 -43.93
C ARG A 236 10.18 17.24 -44.50
N GLU A 237 10.52 18.46 -44.06
CA GLU A 237 9.91 19.69 -44.58
C GLU A 237 10.15 19.86 -46.08
N LEU A 238 11.36 19.55 -46.57
CA LEU A 238 11.67 19.56 -48.00
C LEU A 238 10.86 18.51 -48.78
N GLN A 239 10.71 17.30 -48.23
CA GLN A 239 9.91 16.24 -48.84
C GLN A 239 8.43 16.60 -48.90
N GLU A 240 7.86 17.12 -47.81
CA GLU A 240 6.46 17.59 -47.74
C GLU A 240 6.22 18.74 -48.73
N ARG A 241 7.18 19.65 -48.88
CA ARG A 241 7.11 20.72 -49.89
C ARG A 241 7.14 20.17 -51.32
N ALA A 242 7.98 19.17 -51.59
CA ALA A 242 8.04 18.53 -52.90
C ALA A 242 6.72 17.80 -53.24
N ILE A 243 6.13 17.07 -52.28
CA ILE A 243 4.82 16.43 -52.42
C ILE A 243 3.75 17.47 -52.72
N LYS A 244 3.76 18.60 -52.00
CA LYS A 244 2.80 19.69 -52.22
C LYS A 244 2.91 20.28 -53.63
N ILE A 245 4.13 20.56 -54.10
CA ILE A 245 4.36 21.08 -55.46
C ILE A 245 3.84 20.08 -56.50
N LEU A 246 4.12 18.78 -56.32
CA LEU A 246 3.63 17.75 -57.23
C LEU A 246 2.10 17.72 -57.25
N LYS A 247 1.44 17.76 -56.09
CA LYS A 247 -0.03 17.81 -55.99
C LYS A 247 -0.64 19.03 -56.68
N GLU A 248 0.04 20.18 -56.67
CA GLU A 248 -0.42 21.42 -57.32
C GLU A 248 -0.19 21.44 -58.85
N GLN A 249 0.72 20.60 -59.37
CA GLN A 249 1.06 20.53 -60.80
C GLN A 249 0.17 19.59 -61.62
N ILE A 250 -0.70 18.80 -60.97
CA ILE A 250 -1.55 17.81 -61.64
C ILE A 250 -2.79 18.50 -62.22
N GLU A 251 -3.00 18.37 -63.53
CA GLU A 251 -4.26 18.74 -64.18
C GLU A 251 -5.27 17.57 -64.09
N ILE A 252 -6.51 17.85 -63.73
CA ILE A 252 -7.54 16.83 -63.40
C ILE A 252 -8.16 16.19 -64.68
N ASP A 253 -7.78 16.69 -65.86
CA ASP A 253 -8.48 16.40 -67.11
C ASP A 253 -7.96 15.11 -67.81
N ASP A 254 -6.82 14.55 -67.39
CA ASP A 254 -6.26 13.28 -67.89
C ASP A 254 -6.27 12.17 -66.81
N PRO A 255 -7.09 11.12 -66.95
CA PRO A 255 -7.15 10.01 -66.01
C PRO A 255 -5.85 9.21 -65.85
N ASP A 256 -5.04 9.06 -66.90
CA ASP A 256 -3.80 8.27 -66.86
C ASP A 256 -2.69 9.06 -66.14
N GLU A 257 -2.61 10.38 -66.38
CA GLU A 257 -1.70 11.28 -65.67
C GLU A 257 -2.05 11.41 -64.18
N LEU A 258 -3.35 11.47 -63.86
CA LEU A 258 -3.84 11.47 -62.48
C LEU A 258 -3.43 10.19 -61.74
N GLN A 259 -3.49 9.03 -62.41
CA GLN A 259 -3.11 7.75 -61.81
C GLN A 259 -1.59 7.64 -61.57
N ASP A 260 -0.75 8.04 -62.53
CA ASP A 260 0.71 8.07 -62.36
C ASP A 260 1.12 9.02 -61.22
N ALA A 261 0.53 10.22 -61.20
CA ALA A 261 0.84 11.21 -60.18
C ALA A 261 0.39 10.75 -58.78
N ALA A 262 -0.77 10.09 -58.67
CA ALA A 262 -1.22 9.48 -57.41
C ALA A 262 -0.25 8.42 -56.89
N TYR A 263 0.30 7.57 -57.78
CA TYR A 263 1.31 6.58 -57.42
C TYR A 263 2.61 7.24 -56.92
N ARG A 264 3.09 8.26 -57.63
CA ARG A 264 4.30 9.00 -57.24
C ARG A 264 4.13 9.75 -55.92
N VAL A 265 2.96 10.35 -55.69
CA VAL A 265 2.65 11.00 -54.40
C VAL A 265 2.64 9.96 -53.28
N ALA A 266 2.02 8.81 -53.48
CA ALA A 266 1.98 7.74 -52.48
C ALA A 266 3.39 7.21 -52.15
N ASP A 267 4.24 7.00 -53.16
CA ASP A 267 5.64 6.61 -52.98
C ASP A 267 6.45 7.66 -52.19
N MET A 268 6.29 8.94 -52.55
CA MET A 268 6.94 10.04 -51.82
C MET A 268 6.43 10.18 -50.37
N GLU A 269 5.13 9.98 -50.14
CA GLU A 269 4.54 9.96 -48.80
C GLU A 269 5.06 8.78 -47.96
N GLY A 270 5.21 7.60 -48.57
CA GLY A 270 5.82 6.42 -47.95
C GLY A 270 7.31 6.61 -47.63
N ALA A 271 8.02 7.41 -48.42
CA ALA A 271 9.44 7.72 -48.22
C ALA A 271 9.70 8.94 -47.30
N LEU A 272 8.68 9.47 -46.63
CA LEU A 272 8.83 10.59 -45.71
C LEU A 272 9.77 10.23 -44.56
N SER A 273 10.72 11.12 -44.27
CA SER A 273 11.68 10.91 -43.20
C SER A 273 10.97 10.84 -41.84
N THR A 274 11.26 9.79 -41.08
CA THR A 274 10.82 9.64 -39.68
C THR A 274 11.62 10.59 -38.80
N ILE A 275 10.93 11.41 -38.02
CA ILE A 275 11.58 12.30 -37.05
C ILE A 275 11.73 11.52 -35.74
N PRO A 276 12.96 11.30 -35.24
CA PRO A 276 13.14 10.66 -33.94
C PRO A 276 12.48 11.48 -32.83
N VAL A 277 11.82 10.79 -31.90
CA VAL A 277 11.22 11.43 -30.72
C VAL A 277 12.17 11.21 -29.54
N PRO A 278 12.52 12.26 -28.76
CA PRO A 278 13.25 12.08 -27.52
C PRO A 278 12.47 11.18 -26.56
N PRO A 279 13.14 10.24 -25.88
CA PRO A 279 12.42 9.28 -25.04
C PRO A 279 11.77 9.98 -23.86
N GLU A 280 10.48 9.73 -23.68
CA GLU A 280 9.68 10.27 -22.59
C GLU A 280 9.26 9.14 -21.66
N ILE A 281 10.18 8.66 -20.83
CA ILE A 281 9.99 7.43 -20.04
C ILE A 281 9.01 7.56 -18.86
N TYR A 282 8.65 8.79 -18.47
CA TYR A 282 7.66 9.05 -17.43
C TYR A 282 6.96 10.41 -17.60
N SER A 283 5.76 10.53 -17.02
CA SER A 283 4.99 11.78 -16.87
C SER A 283 4.39 11.90 -15.46
N ASN A 284 4.04 13.12 -15.03
CA ASN A 284 3.41 13.38 -13.73
C ASN A 284 1.87 13.47 -13.82
N ASP A 285 1.34 13.88 -14.98
CA ASP A 285 -0.08 13.94 -15.29
C ASP A 285 -0.28 13.75 -16.80
N ILE A 286 -1.14 12.82 -17.19
CA ILE A 286 -1.35 12.45 -18.58
C ILE A 286 -2.78 11.93 -18.78
N THR A 287 -3.40 12.32 -19.89
CA THR A 287 -4.70 11.77 -20.28
C THR A 287 -4.54 10.34 -20.77
N PRO A 288 -5.54 9.46 -20.60
CA PRO A 288 -5.51 8.11 -21.16
C PRO A 288 -5.21 8.12 -22.67
N GLU A 289 -5.72 9.12 -23.37
CA GLU A 289 -5.54 9.33 -24.79
C GLU A 289 -4.10 9.60 -25.21
N GLU A 290 -3.40 10.45 -24.47
CA GLU A 290 -1.99 10.79 -24.71
C GLU A 290 -1.08 9.69 -24.19
N LEU A 291 -1.47 9.00 -23.10
CA LEU A 291 -0.75 7.87 -22.55
C LEU A 291 -0.53 6.78 -23.59
N VAL A 292 -1.56 6.42 -24.35
CA VAL A 292 -1.45 5.42 -25.43
C VAL A 292 -0.48 5.88 -26.53
N VAL A 293 -0.48 7.17 -26.88
CA VAL A 293 0.47 7.72 -27.87
C VAL A 293 1.90 7.59 -27.35
N ARG A 294 2.16 8.06 -26.12
CA ARG A 294 3.50 8.02 -25.51
C ARG A 294 4.02 6.61 -25.28
N MET A 295 3.15 5.69 -24.89
CA MET A 295 3.52 4.28 -24.77
C MET A 295 3.92 3.72 -26.13
N ALA A 296 3.17 3.99 -27.20
CA ALA A 296 3.52 3.53 -28.55
C ALA A 296 4.87 4.10 -29.02
N GLU A 297 5.17 5.37 -28.73
CA GLU A 297 6.45 6.01 -29.03
C GLU A 297 7.64 5.42 -28.22
N ASN A 298 7.37 4.76 -27.10
CA ASN A 298 8.39 4.23 -26.18
C ASN A 298 8.31 2.69 -26.04
N HIS A 299 8.13 1.95 -27.13
CA HIS A 299 8.10 0.47 -27.12
C HIS A 299 7.05 -0.11 -26.15
N GLY A 300 5.89 0.53 -26.05
CA GLY A 300 4.82 0.15 -25.12
C GLY A 300 5.07 0.55 -23.66
N CYS A 301 6.16 1.24 -23.33
CA CYS A 301 6.58 1.51 -21.96
C CYS A 301 6.30 2.95 -21.52
N MET A 302 5.76 3.13 -20.32
CA MET A 302 5.63 4.45 -19.68
C MET A 302 5.61 4.33 -18.16
N ALA A 303 5.97 5.38 -17.45
CA ALA A 303 5.74 5.48 -16.01
C ALA A 303 4.96 6.73 -15.65
N ILE A 304 4.20 6.64 -14.58
CA ILE A 304 3.52 7.78 -13.96
C ILE A 304 4.14 7.98 -12.59
N ILE A 305 4.79 9.13 -12.40
CA ILE A 305 5.49 9.48 -11.16
C ILE A 305 4.87 10.78 -10.65
N SER A 306 4.09 10.74 -9.56
CA SER A 306 3.31 11.90 -9.12
C SER A 306 3.11 11.93 -7.60
N ASP A 307 3.21 13.12 -7.02
CA ASP A 307 2.84 13.42 -5.64
C ASP A 307 1.43 14.04 -5.51
N GLU A 308 0.72 14.16 -6.63
CA GLU A 308 -0.58 14.81 -6.72
C GLU A 308 -1.72 13.83 -7.02
N ALA A 309 -2.85 14.07 -6.38
CA ALA A 309 -4.07 13.31 -6.59
C ALA A 309 -4.83 13.68 -7.87
N GLY A 310 -4.59 14.89 -8.41
CA GLY A 310 -5.30 15.41 -9.59
C GLY A 310 -5.11 14.55 -10.84
N MET A 311 -4.01 13.81 -10.90
CA MET A 311 -3.70 12.88 -11.96
C MET A 311 -4.76 11.76 -12.11
N PHE A 312 -5.38 11.32 -11.01
CA PHE A 312 -6.49 10.36 -11.07
C PHE A 312 -7.75 10.97 -11.68
N ASP A 313 -7.96 12.27 -11.55
CA ASP A 313 -9.07 12.95 -12.21
C ASP A 313 -8.87 12.98 -13.71
N THR A 314 -7.64 13.28 -14.16
CA THR A 314 -7.22 13.23 -15.55
C THR A 314 -7.37 11.81 -16.11
N LEU A 315 -6.86 10.79 -15.42
CA LEU A 315 -7.03 9.38 -15.80
C LEU A 315 -8.49 8.92 -15.77
N SER A 316 -9.32 9.45 -14.88
CA SER A 316 -10.76 9.11 -14.86
C SER A 316 -11.57 9.87 -15.91
N GLY A 317 -10.92 10.73 -16.69
CA GLY A 317 -11.49 11.48 -17.81
C GLY A 317 -12.40 12.59 -17.40
N ARG A 318 -11.98 13.38 -16.41
CA ARG A 318 -12.59 14.69 -16.09
C ARG A 318 -12.85 15.54 -17.35
N TYR A 319 -12.07 15.34 -18.42
CA TYR A 319 -12.18 16.06 -19.70
C TYR A 319 -12.88 15.28 -20.83
N ALA A 320 -13.31 14.04 -20.61
CA ALA A 320 -13.99 13.25 -21.63
C ALA A 320 -15.44 13.71 -21.80
N GLN A 321 -15.77 14.34 -22.94
CA GLN A 321 -17.15 14.63 -23.28
C GLN A 321 -17.90 13.34 -23.61
N LYS A 322 -18.94 13.01 -22.82
CA LYS A 322 -19.93 11.94 -23.07
C LYS A 322 -19.35 10.69 -23.76
N GLY A 323 -18.44 10.03 -23.07
CA GLY A 323 -17.88 8.72 -23.42
C GLY A 323 -16.99 8.31 -22.26
N GLY A 324 -17.28 7.18 -21.61
CA GLY A 324 -16.51 6.78 -20.44
C GLY A 324 -15.04 6.53 -20.76
N VAL A 325 -14.14 6.83 -19.82
CA VAL A 325 -12.73 6.45 -19.97
C VAL A 325 -12.57 4.95 -19.97
N ASN A 326 -11.78 4.49 -20.92
CA ASN A 326 -11.31 3.13 -20.96
C ASN A 326 -10.05 2.96 -20.08
N LEU A 327 -10.26 2.59 -18.80
CA LEU A 327 -9.18 2.21 -17.89
C LEU A 327 -8.51 0.88 -18.29
N ASP A 328 -9.04 0.17 -19.28
CA ASP A 328 -8.49 -1.12 -19.70
C ASP A 328 -7.09 -0.95 -20.30
N ALA A 329 -6.80 0.20 -20.94
CA ALA A 329 -5.46 0.55 -21.40
C ALA A 329 -4.47 0.68 -20.22
N VAL A 330 -4.88 1.37 -19.15
CA VAL A 330 -4.09 1.54 -17.92
C VAL A 330 -3.88 0.18 -17.24
N ASN A 331 -4.94 -0.60 -17.07
CA ASN A 331 -4.90 -1.92 -16.44
C ASN A 331 -4.06 -2.94 -17.23
N SER A 332 -4.07 -2.87 -18.57
CA SER A 332 -3.24 -3.72 -19.43
C SER A 332 -1.75 -3.43 -19.25
N GLY A 333 -1.41 -2.19 -18.91
CA GLY A 333 -0.05 -1.78 -18.56
C GLY A 333 0.57 -2.55 -17.37
N TRP A 334 -0.27 -3.11 -16.49
CA TRP A 334 0.21 -3.87 -15.34
C TRP A 334 0.74 -5.26 -15.71
N ASN A 335 0.26 -5.89 -16.78
CA ASN A 335 0.60 -7.27 -17.15
C ASN A 335 1.09 -7.45 -18.59
N GLY A 336 1.52 -6.39 -19.28
CA GLY A 336 2.01 -6.53 -20.65
C GLY A 336 0.89 -6.77 -21.67
N GLY A 337 -0.35 -6.38 -21.36
CA GLY A 337 -1.51 -6.64 -22.20
C GLY A 337 -1.52 -5.80 -23.49
N ARG A 338 -2.33 -6.24 -24.46
CA ARG A 338 -2.54 -5.52 -25.73
C ARG A 338 -3.43 -4.29 -25.53
N VAL A 339 -3.08 -3.17 -26.16
CA VAL A 339 -3.87 -1.94 -26.15
C VAL A 339 -4.09 -1.46 -27.58
N SER A 340 -5.36 -1.41 -28.00
CA SER A 340 -5.77 -0.88 -29.29
C SER A 340 -6.65 0.36 -29.11
N SER A 341 -6.29 1.47 -29.75
CA SER A 341 -7.08 2.72 -29.73
C SER A 341 -7.46 3.14 -31.14
N HIS A 342 -8.76 3.07 -31.44
CA HIS A 342 -9.34 3.58 -32.69
C HIS A 342 -9.97 4.95 -32.46
N ARG A 343 -9.56 5.96 -33.24
CA ARG A 343 -10.25 7.26 -33.28
C ARG A 343 -10.62 7.62 -34.72
N ARG A 344 -11.76 8.28 -34.91
CA ARG A 344 -12.21 8.73 -36.25
C ARG A 344 -11.25 9.75 -36.90
N SER A 345 -10.45 10.47 -36.11
CA SER A 345 -9.63 11.59 -36.56
C SER A 345 -8.13 11.30 -36.71
N ARG A 346 -7.67 10.08 -36.37
CA ARG A 346 -6.26 9.67 -36.41
C ARG A 346 -6.15 8.20 -36.77
N GLU A 347 -4.98 7.78 -37.25
CA GLU A 347 -4.66 6.36 -37.45
C GLU A 347 -4.80 5.57 -36.16
N ALA A 348 -5.14 4.29 -36.29
CA ALA A 348 -5.30 3.40 -35.15
C ALA A 348 -3.93 3.14 -34.52
N ILE A 349 -3.85 3.29 -33.19
CA ILE A 349 -2.65 2.95 -32.44
C ILE A 349 -2.83 1.56 -31.86
N HIS A 350 -1.85 0.70 -32.11
CA HIS A 350 -1.81 -0.66 -31.61
C HIS A 350 -0.52 -0.91 -30.83
N ILE A 351 -0.67 -1.32 -29.59
CA ILE A 351 0.43 -1.66 -28.68
C ILE A 351 0.25 -3.14 -28.34
N GLU A 352 1.15 -3.98 -28.84
CA GLU A 352 1.10 -5.42 -28.56
C GLU A 352 1.40 -5.74 -27.09
N ARG A 353 2.28 -4.96 -26.46
CA ARG A 353 2.70 -5.15 -25.07
C ARG A 353 2.78 -3.81 -24.35
N ALA A 354 1.79 -3.52 -23.50
CA ALA A 354 1.74 -2.30 -22.71
C ALA A 354 2.38 -2.50 -21.33
N TYR A 355 3.30 -1.63 -20.96
CA TYR A 355 4.03 -1.61 -19.70
C TYR A 355 3.88 -0.26 -19.01
N LEU A 356 3.18 -0.25 -17.87
CA LEU A 356 2.92 0.97 -17.11
C LEU A 356 3.32 0.77 -15.65
N SER A 357 4.25 1.58 -15.17
CA SER A 357 4.60 1.67 -13.75
C SER A 357 4.01 2.92 -13.10
N PHE A 358 3.72 2.83 -11.80
CA PHE A 358 3.25 3.96 -10.99
C PHE A 358 4.12 4.16 -9.75
N ALA A 359 4.55 5.40 -9.54
CA ALA A 359 5.16 5.90 -8.30
C ALA A 359 4.29 7.04 -7.76
N LEU A 360 3.35 6.71 -6.87
CA LEU A 360 2.39 7.68 -6.35
C LEU A 360 2.65 7.99 -4.89
N THR A 361 2.69 9.27 -4.53
CA THR A 361 2.70 9.71 -3.12
C THR A 361 1.56 10.69 -2.88
N VAL A 362 0.38 10.18 -2.56
CA VAL A 362 -0.85 10.96 -2.48
C VAL A 362 -1.33 11.09 -1.03
N GLN A 363 -2.26 12.01 -0.80
CA GLN A 363 -2.90 12.13 0.52
C GLN A 363 -3.89 10.97 0.73
N PRO A 364 -4.10 10.50 1.97
CA PRO A 364 -5.11 9.48 2.28
C PRO A 364 -6.51 9.85 1.73
N ASP A 365 -6.90 11.13 1.82
CA ASP A 365 -8.18 11.63 1.30
C ASP A 365 -8.36 11.44 -0.22
N ALA A 366 -7.27 11.44 -0.99
CA ALA A 366 -7.30 11.20 -2.42
C ALA A 366 -7.77 9.78 -2.76
N VAL A 367 -7.36 8.81 -1.94
CA VAL A 367 -7.71 7.41 -2.11
C VAL A 367 -9.19 7.17 -1.84
N SER A 368 -9.73 7.78 -0.78
CA SER A 368 -11.18 7.75 -0.55
C SER A 368 -11.96 8.39 -1.71
N ALA A 369 -11.48 9.52 -2.26
CA ALA A 369 -12.13 10.16 -3.41
C ALA A 369 -12.10 9.30 -4.68
N MET A 370 -11.08 8.45 -4.82
CA MET A 370 -11.05 7.43 -5.88
C MET A 370 -12.03 6.30 -5.63
N ALA A 371 -12.19 5.87 -4.37
CA ALA A 371 -13.13 4.82 -3.98
C ALA A 371 -14.59 5.17 -4.32
N GLU A 372 -14.95 6.45 -4.17
CA GLU A 372 -16.26 6.99 -4.53
C GLU A 372 -16.56 6.86 -6.04
N LYS A 373 -15.50 6.77 -6.88
CA LYS A 373 -15.65 6.50 -8.30
C LYS A 373 -15.77 4.99 -8.52
N GLU A 374 -17.01 4.53 -8.67
CA GLU A 374 -17.38 3.12 -8.94
C GLU A 374 -16.44 2.40 -9.93
N ARG A 375 -15.99 3.09 -10.99
CA ARG A 375 -15.08 2.54 -12.00
C ARG A 375 -13.67 2.20 -11.49
N MET A 376 -13.14 2.96 -10.54
CA MET A 376 -11.80 2.73 -9.98
C MET A 376 -11.83 1.63 -8.90
N ARG A 377 -12.97 1.52 -8.20
CA ARG A 377 -13.21 0.50 -7.17
C ARG A 377 -13.43 -0.89 -7.77
N TYR A 378 -14.27 -1.03 -8.80
CA TYR A 378 -14.74 -2.34 -9.28
C TYR A 378 -14.08 -2.86 -10.57
N ARG A 379 -13.04 -2.19 -11.11
CA ARG A 379 -12.31 -2.67 -12.32
C ARG A 379 -10.88 -3.12 -12.04
N GLY A 380 -10.59 -3.51 -10.81
CA GLY A 380 -9.30 -4.07 -10.41
C GLY A 380 -8.13 -3.08 -10.43
N PHE A 381 -8.36 -1.77 -10.55
CA PHE A 381 -7.28 -0.77 -10.58
C PHE A 381 -6.52 -0.71 -9.24
N LEU A 382 -7.24 -0.46 -8.13
CA LEU A 382 -6.65 -0.35 -6.79
C LEU A 382 -5.96 -1.64 -6.30
N PRO A 383 -6.51 -2.85 -6.50
CA PRO A 383 -5.85 -4.11 -6.14
C PRO A 383 -4.45 -4.36 -6.73
N ARG A 384 -4.03 -3.62 -7.76
CA ARG A 384 -2.70 -3.77 -8.35
C ARG A 384 -1.60 -2.99 -7.61
N PHE A 385 -1.98 -2.02 -6.79
CA PHE A 385 -1.04 -1.17 -6.06
C PHE A 385 -0.48 -1.85 -4.80
N LEU A 386 0.80 -1.58 -4.55
CA LEU A 386 1.44 -1.79 -3.25
C LEU A 386 1.28 -0.53 -2.41
N PHE A 387 0.75 -0.68 -1.19
CA PHE A 387 0.42 0.42 -0.30
C PHE A 387 1.42 0.56 0.84
N VAL A 388 1.75 1.80 1.17
CA VAL A 388 2.31 2.16 2.48
C VAL A 388 1.52 3.32 3.06
N ILE A 389 1.21 3.21 4.35
CA ILE A 389 0.66 4.29 5.18
C ILE A 389 1.65 4.48 6.32
N PRO A 390 2.74 5.22 6.11
CA PRO A 390 3.77 5.29 7.12
C PRO A 390 3.35 6.21 8.28
N ARG A 391 3.97 6.00 9.44
CA ARG A 391 3.80 6.89 10.59
C ARG A 391 4.34 8.28 10.27
N SER A 392 3.53 9.31 10.52
CA SER A 392 3.93 10.70 10.31
C SER A 392 5.21 11.06 11.09
N ARG A 393 6.16 11.70 10.42
CA ARG A 393 7.32 12.34 11.08
C ARG A 393 7.09 13.82 11.34
N VAL A 394 5.97 14.40 10.90
CA VAL A 394 5.65 15.82 11.13
C VAL A 394 5.62 16.08 12.64
N GLY A 395 6.35 17.11 13.08
CA GLY A 395 6.48 17.46 14.51
C GLY A 395 7.64 16.77 15.24
N TYR A 396 8.25 15.74 14.65
CA TYR A 396 9.38 14.98 15.25
C TYR A 396 10.70 15.16 14.49
N ARG A 397 10.71 16.00 13.46
CA ARG A 397 11.87 16.27 12.60
C ARG A 397 12.88 17.18 13.29
N THR A 398 14.16 16.88 13.14
CA THR A 398 15.26 17.71 13.65
C THR A 398 15.66 18.80 12.67
N ASN A 399 15.36 18.64 11.38
CA ASN A 399 15.88 19.47 10.27
C ASN A 399 17.41 19.47 10.16
N THR A 400 18.07 18.47 10.75
CA THR A 400 19.54 18.32 10.76
C THR A 400 20.00 16.99 10.17
N GLY A 401 19.14 16.38 9.32
CA GLY A 401 19.43 15.14 8.63
C GLY A 401 20.79 15.18 7.91
N PRO A 402 21.63 14.13 8.04
CA PRO A 402 22.95 14.13 7.40
C PRO A 402 22.80 14.19 5.88
N ALA A 403 23.75 14.87 5.22
CA ALA A 403 23.82 14.88 3.77
C ALA A 403 23.94 13.46 3.21
N ILE A 404 23.30 13.21 2.06
CA ILE A 404 23.44 11.93 1.36
C ILE A 404 24.91 11.74 0.98
N PRO A 405 25.58 10.64 1.39
CA PRO A 405 26.96 10.39 1.02
C PRO A 405 27.12 10.33 -0.51
N TYR A 406 28.13 11.03 -1.04
CA TYR A 406 28.35 11.11 -2.49
C TYR A 406 28.53 9.73 -3.14
N SER A 407 29.22 8.80 -2.46
CA SER A 407 29.39 7.43 -2.95
C SER A 407 28.07 6.67 -3.08
N VAL A 408 27.15 6.84 -2.13
CA VAL A 408 25.82 6.22 -2.17
C VAL A 408 25.00 6.79 -3.31
N GLN A 409 25.02 8.12 -3.47
CA GLN A 409 24.33 8.79 -4.57
C GLN A 409 24.87 8.35 -5.95
N LEU A 410 26.20 8.32 -6.12
CA LEU A 410 26.85 7.91 -7.37
C LEU A 410 26.58 6.45 -7.71
N GLU A 411 26.62 5.57 -6.71
CA GLU A 411 26.35 4.13 -6.89
C GLU A 411 24.90 3.91 -7.36
N TYR A 412 23.94 4.59 -6.73
CA TYR A 412 22.54 4.56 -7.14
C TYR A 412 22.33 5.13 -8.55
N GLU A 413 22.84 6.33 -8.82
CA GLU A 413 22.66 6.99 -10.13
C GLU A 413 23.26 6.16 -11.26
N SER A 414 24.48 5.65 -11.10
CA SER A 414 25.14 4.80 -12.11
C SER A 414 24.42 3.47 -12.32
N THR A 415 23.80 2.91 -11.27
CA THR A 415 22.97 1.69 -11.39
C THR A 415 21.74 1.95 -12.25
N ILE A 416 20.99 3.02 -11.96
CA ILE A 416 19.78 3.34 -12.74
C ILE A 416 20.13 3.69 -14.19
N GLN A 417 21.22 4.42 -14.43
CA GLN A 417 21.73 4.68 -15.77
C GLN A 417 22.05 3.39 -16.52
N ALA A 418 22.80 2.47 -15.90
CA ALA A 418 23.12 1.18 -16.51
C ALA A 418 21.87 0.37 -16.87
N LEU A 419 20.81 0.41 -16.04
CA LEU A 419 19.53 -0.23 -16.35
C LEU A 419 18.77 0.44 -17.51
N LEU A 420 18.80 1.78 -17.57
CA LEU A 420 18.18 2.54 -18.67
C LEU A 420 18.86 2.27 -20.00
N ASP A 421 20.18 2.08 -20.00
CA ASP A 421 21.00 1.83 -21.18
C ASP A 421 20.87 0.39 -21.70
N ILE A 422 20.21 -0.51 -20.97
CA ILE A 422 19.87 -1.85 -21.50
C ILE A 422 18.93 -1.68 -22.69
N GLU A 423 19.31 -2.22 -23.84
CA GLU A 423 18.48 -2.22 -25.03
C GLU A 423 17.32 -3.23 -24.92
N HIS A 424 16.19 -2.88 -25.55
CA HIS A 424 15.10 -3.82 -25.79
C HIS A 424 15.59 -4.99 -26.66
N CYS A 425 15.02 -6.19 -26.49
CA CYS A 425 15.36 -7.30 -27.38
C CYS A 425 14.52 -7.17 -28.65
N ASP A 426 15.08 -6.61 -29.71
CA ASP A 426 14.42 -6.66 -31.01
C ASP A 426 14.39 -8.12 -31.50
N SER A 427 13.21 -8.62 -31.89
CA SER A 427 13.13 -9.88 -32.61
C SER A 427 13.85 -9.72 -33.96
N GLU A 428 14.70 -10.70 -34.34
CA GLU A 428 15.35 -10.78 -35.66
C GLU A 428 14.34 -11.09 -36.79
N SER A 429 13.23 -10.35 -36.86
CA SER A 429 12.25 -10.44 -37.95
C SER A 429 12.33 -9.15 -38.76
N ASP A 430 12.88 -9.25 -39.98
CA ASP A 430 13.04 -8.21 -41.01
C ASP A 430 11.69 -7.66 -41.58
N GLU A 431 10.62 -7.62 -40.79
CA GLU A 431 9.38 -6.93 -41.15
C GLU A 431 9.26 -5.66 -40.29
N ASP A 432 8.69 -4.59 -40.86
CA ASP A 432 8.61 -3.20 -40.36
C ASP A 432 8.08 -2.98 -38.91
N TYR A 433 7.87 -4.06 -38.15
CA TYR A 433 7.49 -4.09 -36.74
C TYR A 433 8.29 -5.18 -36.00
N SER A 434 9.56 -4.91 -35.65
CA SER A 434 10.32 -5.82 -34.78
C SER A 434 9.69 -5.84 -33.38
N GLU A 435 9.05 -6.95 -33.02
CA GLU A 435 8.37 -7.10 -31.74
C GLU A 435 9.40 -7.31 -30.62
N SER A 436 9.52 -6.34 -29.71
CA SER A 436 10.39 -6.51 -28.56
C SER A 436 9.80 -7.52 -27.56
N THR A 437 10.51 -8.62 -27.32
CA THR A 437 10.13 -9.63 -26.32
C THR A 437 11.01 -9.49 -25.08
N PRO A 438 10.44 -9.34 -23.86
CA PRO A 438 11.26 -9.21 -22.66
C PRO A 438 12.12 -10.46 -22.40
N ARG A 439 13.36 -10.25 -21.99
CA ARG A 439 14.26 -11.32 -21.53
C ARG A 439 13.71 -11.98 -20.28
N GLU A 440 13.91 -13.28 -20.13
CA GLU A 440 13.37 -14.04 -19.01
C GLU A 440 14.36 -14.17 -17.85
N LEU A 441 13.90 -13.84 -16.64
CA LEU A 441 14.56 -14.15 -15.39
C LEU A 441 13.82 -15.32 -14.74
N THR A 442 14.49 -16.45 -14.57
CA THR A 442 13.94 -17.63 -13.92
C THR A 442 14.21 -17.60 -12.41
N LEU A 443 13.48 -18.40 -11.63
CA LEU A 443 13.79 -18.58 -10.21
C LEU A 443 14.75 -19.76 -10.02
N SER A 444 15.84 -19.54 -9.29
CA SER A 444 16.64 -20.68 -8.80
C SER A 444 15.78 -21.64 -7.98
N LYS A 445 16.15 -22.92 -7.89
CA LYS A 445 15.37 -23.94 -7.16
C LYS A 445 15.02 -23.52 -5.73
N GLN A 446 15.96 -22.87 -5.04
CA GLN A 446 15.76 -22.39 -3.67
C GLN A 446 14.84 -21.15 -3.63
N ALA A 447 15.00 -20.21 -4.56
CA ALA A 447 14.10 -19.05 -4.66
C ALA A 447 12.67 -19.48 -4.96
N PHE A 448 12.48 -20.45 -5.86
CA PHE A 448 11.16 -21.01 -6.17
C PHE A 448 10.51 -21.66 -4.95
N ALA A 449 11.26 -22.44 -4.16
CA ALA A 449 10.74 -23.07 -2.94
C ALA A 449 10.24 -22.02 -1.92
N LEU A 450 11.05 -20.97 -1.67
CA LEU A 450 10.68 -19.86 -0.79
C LEU A 450 9.43 -19.12 -1.29
N PHE A 451 9.40 -18.81 -2.59
CA PHE A 451 8.28 -18.11 -3.21
C PHE A 451 7.00 -18.94 -3.16
N HIS A 452 7.10 -20.25 -3.40
CA HIS A 452 5.96 -21.17 -3.35
C HIS A 452 5.38 -21.30 -1.94
N GLU A 453 6.24 -21.40 -0.92
CA GLU A 453 5.82 -21.41 0.48
C GLU A 453 5.07 -20.12 0.84
N PHE A 454 5.65 -18.97 0.48
CA PHE A 454 5.03 -17.66 0.66
C PHE A 454 3.66 -17.56 -0.05
N TRP A 455 3.58 -17.95 -1.32
CA TRP A 455 2.32 -17.94 -2.05
C TRP A 455 1.28 -18.83 -1.36
N THR A 456 1.65 -20.05 -0.98
CA THR A 456 0.75 -20.98 -0.28
C THR A 456 0.21 -20.38 1.02
N GLU A 457 1.01 -19.59 1.74
CA GLU A 457 0.55 -18.90 2.95
C GLU A 457 -0.44 -17.76 2.63
N ILE A 458 -0.20 -16.98 1.57
CA ILE A 458 -1.17 -15.98 1.09
C ILE A 458 -2.50 -16.63 0.71
N GLU A 459 -2.49 -17.78 0.02
CA GLU A 459 -3.72 -18.53 -0.31
C GLU A 459 -4.52 -18.95 0.92
N LYS A 460 -3.85 -19.31 2.02
CA LYS A 460 -4.55 -19.60 3.29
C LYS A 460 -5.18 -18.34 3.85
N GLN A 461 -4.46 -17.21 3.85
CA GLN A 461 -4.97 -15.95 4.39
C GLN A 461 -6.17 -15.39 3.61
N LEU A 462 -6.35 -15.81 2.35
CA LEU A 462 -7.49 -15.43 1.51
C LEU A 462 -8.79 -16.18 1.81
N ARG A 463 -8.75 -17.27 2.59
CA ARG A 463 -9.94 -18.07 2.96
C ARG A 463 -10.91 -17.27 3.82
N ASP A 464 -12.17 -17.69 3.85
CA ASP A 464 -13.21 -17.11 4.73
C ASP A 464 -12.73 -17.13 6.20
N GLY A 465 -12.96 -16.02 6.91
CA GLY A 465 -12.57 -15.81 8.29
C GLY A 465 -11.11 -15.43 8.53
N ASN A 466 -10.27 -15.37 7.48
CA ASN A 466 -8.84 -15.06 7.62
C ASN A 466 -8.50 -13.60 7.26
N THR A 467 -7.26 -13.21 7.57
CA THR A 467 -6.77 -11.83 7.52
C THR A 467 -7.00 -11.10 6.18
N LEU A 468 -6.88 -11.79 5.04
CA LEU A 468 -6.98 -11.16 3.71
C LEU A 468 -8.35 -11.35 3.04
N GLU A 469 -9.36 -11.91 3.74
CA GLU A 469 -10.71 -12.10 3.20
C GLU A 469 -11.30 -10.79 2.62
N GLY A 470 -11.20 -9.69 3.37
CA GLY A 470 -11.75 -8.40 2.97
C GLY A 470 -11.06 -7.78 1.75
N ILE A 471 -9.86 -8.26 1.39
CA ILE A 471 -9.03 -7.71 0.32
C ILE A 471 -8.55 -8.78 -0.66
N ARG A 472 -9.38 -9.79 -0.93
CA ARG A 472 -9.03 -10.93 -1.80
C ARG A 472 -8.49 -10.54 -3.17
N GLU A 473 -9.07 -9.53 -3.81
CA GLU A 473 -8.63 -9.07 -5.11
C GLU A 473 -7.17 -8.58 -5.12
N TRP A 474 -6.74 -7.96 -4.02
CA TRP A 474 -5.37 -7.49 -3.81
C TRP A 474 -4.46 -8.67 -3.46
N GLY A 475 -4.86 -9.49 -2.48
CA GLY A 475 -4.05 -10.63 -2.04
C GLY A 475 -3.79 -11.65 -3.16
N ASN A 476 -4.73 -11.83 -4.09
CA ASN A 476 -4.53 -12.67 -5.29
C ASN A 476 -3.44 -12.15 -6.25
N LYS A 477 -3.19 -10.83 -6.28
CA LYS A 477 -2.15 -10.21 -7.14
C LYS A 477 -0.83 -10.03 -6.40
N PHE A 478 -0.87 -10.15 -5.08
CA PHE A 478 0.23 -9.81 -4.22
C PHE A 478 1.47 -10.72 -4.44
N PRO A 479 1.35 -12.06 -4.57
CA PRO A 479 2.49 -12.90 -4.93
C PRO A 479 3.18 -12.47 -6.23
N GLY A 480 2.41 -12.12 -7.27
CA GLY A 480 2.96 -11.60 -8.52
C GLY A 480 3.78 -10.33 -8.31
N ASN A 481 3.27 -9.38 -7.52
CA ASN A 481 4.03 -8.18 -7.14
C ASN A 481 5.33 -8.50 -6.38
N ILE A 482 5.36 -9.53 -5.53
CA ILE A 482 6.60 -9.94 -4.84
C ILE A 482 7.62 -10.55 -5.80
N ALA A 483 7.18 -11.33 -6.78
CA ALA A 483 8.06 -11.82 -7.85
C ALA A 483 8.68 -10.65 -8.64
N ARG A 484 7.90 -9.60 -8.93
CA ARG A 484 8.39 -8.38 -9.59
C ARG A 484 9.45 -7.68 -8.74
N ILE A 485 9.21 -7.48 -7.44
CA ILE A 485 10.20 -6.90 -6.52
C ILE A 485 11.50 -7.72 -6.53
N ALA A 486 11.41 -9.05 -6.51
CA ALA A 486 12.59 -9.91 -6.59
C ALA A 486 13.37 -9.69 -7.89
N GLY A 487 12.69 -9.58 -9.03
CA GLY A 487 13.30 -9.25 -10.32
C GLY A 487 13.94 -7.86 -10.35
N LEU A 488 13.27 -6.84 -9.79
CA LEU A 488 13.81 -5.48 -9.70
C LEU A 488 15.06 -5.41 -8.81
N LEU A 489 15.07 -6.14 -7.69
CA LEU A 489 16.25 -6.29 -6.83
C LEU A 489 17.40 -6.95 -7.59
N HIS A 490 17.12 -8.08 -8.24
CA HIS A 490 18.10 -8.83 -9.02
C HIS A 490 18.77 -7.96 -10.09
N LEU A 491 17.98 -7.27 -10.90
CA LEU A 491 18.50 -6.36 -11.93
C LEU A 491 19.32 -5.23 -11.33
N SER A 492 18.88 -4.65 -10.21
CA SER A 492 19.62 -3.56 -9.55
C SER A 492 20.98 -4.01 -9.00
N ILE A 493 21.07 -5.24 -8.47
CA ILE A 493 22.32 -5.81 -7.95
C ILE A 493 23.32 -6.04 -9.08
N TYR A 494 22.86 -6.55 -10.22
CA TYR A 494 23.72 -6.95 -11.34
C TYR A 494 23.81 -5.90 -12.46
N ALA A 495 23.22 -4.72 -12.31
CA ALA A 495 23.08 -3.70 -13.37
C ALA A 495 24.39 -3.34 -14.10
N LYS A 496 25.52 -3.39 -13.37
CA LYS A 496 26.85 -3.03 -13.87
C LYS A 496 27.74 -4.25 -14.18
N SER A 497 27.14 -5.41 -14.32
CA SER A 497 27.80 -6.70 -14.55
C SER A 497 26.95 -7.59 -15.46
N THR A 498 27.42 -8.80 -15.75
CA THR A 498 26.59 -9.79 -16.44
C THR A 498 25.42 -10.19 -15.55
N ILE A 499 24.19 -9.95 -16.01
CA ILE A 499 22.96 -10.26 -15.29
C ILE A 499 22.74 -11.79 -15.33
N PRO A 500 22.75 -12.49 -14.19
CA PRO A 500 22.44 -13.91 -14.15
C PRO A 500 21.00 -14.18 -14.60
N SER A 501 20.76 -15.29 -15.29
CA SER A 501 19.42 -15.70 -15.73
C SER A 501 18.51 -16.19 -14.60
N GLU A 502 19.09 -16.51 -13.43
CA GLU A 502 18.37 -17.02 -12.27
C GLU A 502 18.39 -16.00 -11.12
N ILE A 503 17.20 -15.69 -10.59
CA ILE A 503 17.03 -14.95 -9.33
C ILE A 503 17.40 -15.87 -8.18
N ALA A 504 18.37 -15.45 -7.36
CA ALA A 504 18.84 -16.24 -6.24
C ALA A 504 17.91 -16.13 -5.01
N ALA A 505 18.12 -17.05 -4.06
CA ALA A 505 17.27 -17.19 -2.88
C ALA A 505 17.34 -15.96 -1.96
N SER A 506 18.47 -15.25 -1.95
CA SER A 506 18.70 -14.02 -1.19
C SER A 506 17.75 -12.90 -1.60
N GLU A 507 17.64 -12.64 -2.91
CA GLU A 507 16.81 -11.58 -3.49
C GLU A 507 15.34 -11.90 -3.24
N MET A 508 14.94 -13.16 -3.44
CA MET A 508 13.58 -13.61 -3.15
C MET A 508 13.23 -13.49 -1.65
N LYS A 509 14.14 -13.89 -0.76
CA LYS A 509 13.93 -13.75 0.69
C LYS A 509 13.76 -12.29 1.10
N THR A 510 14.54 -11.38 0.53
CA THR A 510 14.38 -9.94 0.76
C THR A 510 13.06 -9.43 0.23
N ALA A 511 12.66 -9.82 -1.00
CA ALA A 511 11.37 -9.45 -1.58
C ALA A 511 10.19 -9.91 -0.71
N ILE A 512 10.21 -11.16 -0.22
CA ILE A 512 9.17 -11.71 0.67
C ILE A 512 9.13 -10.96 2.00
N LYS A 513 10.28 -10.66 2.61
CA LYS A 513 10.36 -9.88 3.85
C LYS A 513 9.80 -8.47 3.66
N PHE A 514 10.18 -7.79 2.58
CA PHE A 514 9.66 -6.48 2.23
C PHE A 514 8.15 -6.52 2.01
N GLY A 515 7.69 -7.49 1.21
CA GLY A 515 6.27 -7.73 0.97
C GLY A 515 5.47 -7.92 2.25
N SER A 516 5.95 -8.76 3.16
CA SER A 516 5.25 -9.07 4.42
C SER A 516 4.99 -7.82 5.27
N LEU A 517 5.83 -6.78 5.16
CA LEU A 517 5.62 -5.49 5.83
C LEU A 517 4.49 -4.66 5.18
N LEU A 518 4.18 -4.89 3.90
CA LEU A 518 3.13 -4.18 3.17
C LEU A 518 1.72 -4.69 3.50
N ILE A 519 1.57 -5.90 4.06
CA ILE A 519 0.25 -6.48 4.35
C ILE A 519 -0.55 -5.61 5.33
N PRO A 520 -0.03 -5.20 6.51
CA PRO A 520 -0.75 -4.30 7.41
C PRO A 520 -1.08 -2.95 6.76
N HIS A 521 -0.19 -2.41 5.93
CA HIS A 521 -0.45 -1.16 5.21
C HIS A 521 -1.55 -1.30 4.16
N ALA A 522 -1.62 -2.44 3.46
CA ALA A 522 -2.68 -2.72 2.51
C ALA A 522 -4.03 -2.83 3.23
N LEU A 523 -4.10 -3.58 4.33
CA LEU A 523 -5.31 -3.67 5.16
C LEU A 523 -5.76 -2.28 5.63
N ALA A 524 -4.83 -1.46 6.10
CA ALA A 524 -5.12 -0.08 6.48
C ALA A 524 -5.64 0.76 5.31
N ALA A 525 -4.99 0.68 4.13
CA ALA A 525 -5.39 1.42 2.93
C ALA A 525 -6.77 1.00 2.41
N PHE A 526 -7.08 -0.29 2.40
CA PHE A 526 -8.42 -0.77 2.03
C PHE A 526 -9.47 -0.40 3.07
N ASN A 527 -9.11 -0.38 4.37
CA ASN A 527 -10.03 0.13 5.37
C ASN A 527 -10.34 1.62 5.14
N LEU A 528 -9.39 2.44 4.64
CA LEU A 528 -9.66 3.82 4.22
C LEU A 528 -10.60 3.93 2.99
N LEU A 529 -10.59 2.92 2.12
CA LEU A 529 -11.45 2.86 0.93
C LEU A 529 -12.89 2.49 1.29
N ASP A 530 -13.04 1.58 2.25
CA ASP A 530 -14.33 1.06 2.70
C ASP A 530 -14.89 1.82 3.90
N GLU A 531 -14.15 2.80 4.42
CA GLU A 531 -14.50 3.55 5.63
C GLU A 531 -15.84 4.30 5.45
N PRO A 532 -16.85 3.98 6.28
CA PRO A 532 -18.06 4.79 6.34
C PRO A 532 -17.71 6.26 6.64
N ALA A 533 -18.39 7.21 5.99
CA ALA A 533 -18.16 8.65 6.14
C ALA A 533 -18.16 9.13 7.61
N LEU A 534 -18.79 8.37 8.52
CA LEU A 534 -18.78 8.57 9.96
C LEU A 534 -17.35 8.54 10.56
N TYR A 535 -16.57 7.50 10.31
CA TYR A 535 -15.24 7.33 10.90
C TYR A 535 -14.22 8.32 10.33
N LYS A 536 -14.31 8.60 9.03
CA LYS A 536 -13.53 9.65 8.37
C LYS A 536 -13.72 11.00 9.03
N ASN A 537 -14.97 11.28 9.41
CA ASN A 537 -15.34 12.51 10.09
C ASN A 537 -14.95 12.49 11.58
N ALA A 538 -15.00 11.33 12.25
CA ALA A 538 -14.51 11.16 13.62
C ALA A 538 -13.02 11.45 13.73
N ARG A 539 -12.19 10.93 12.82
CA ARG A 539 -10.75 11.21 12.79
C ARG A 539 -10.45 12.68 12.56
N TYR A 540 -11.16 13.32 11.63
CA TYR A 540 -10.99 14.76 11.40
C TYR A 540 -11.34 15.59 12.64
N LEU A 541 -12.47 15.29 13.29
CA LEU A 541 -12.89 16.01 14.49
C LEU A 541 -11.91 15.79 15.65
N LEU A 542 -11.42 14.57 15.83
CA LEU A 542 -10.41 14.23 16.82
C LEU A 542 -9.08 14.96 16.55
N GLY A 543 -8.65 15.05 15.28
CA GLY A 543 -7.48 15.82 14.87
C GLY A 543 -7.60 17.31 15.17
N TRP A 544 -8.80 17.89 15.05
CA TRP A 544 -9.08 19.27 15.49
C TRP A 544 -8.97 19.41 17.01
N ILE A 545 -9.57 18.50 17.79
CA ILE A 545 -9.49 18.48 19.26
C ILE A 545 -8.04 18.43 19.73
N LYS A 546 -7.23 17.52 19.15
CA LYS A 546 -5.81 17.34 19.46
C LYS A 546 -4.99 18.60 19.15
N ARG A 547 -5.18 19.18 17.98
CA ARG A 547 -4.43 20.36 17.51
C ARG A 547 -4.67 21.59 18.38
N GLU A 548 -5.91 21.81 18.78
CA GLU A 548 -6.32 22.95 19.61
C GLU A 548 -6.12 22.68 21.12
N ARG A 549 -5.67 21.49 21.49
CA ARG A 549 -5.48 21.03 22.89
C ARG A 549 -6.70 21.29 23.78
N LEU A 550 -7.88 20.97 23.26
CA LEU A 550 -9.13 21.22 23.95
C LEU A 550 -9.30 20.21 25.09
N THR A 551 -9.51 20.72 26.30
CA THR A 551 -9.95 19.91 27.45
C THR A 551 -11.47 19.83 27.55
N THR A 552 -12.17 20.86 27.04
CA THR A 552 -13.62 20.88 26.87
C THR A 552 -14.01 21.69 25.63
N PHE A 553 -15.18 21.40 25.03
CA PHE A 553 -15.74 22.22 23.95
C PHE A 553 -17.27 22.13 23.86
N LYS A 554 -17.92 23.15 23.28
CA LYS A 554 -19.36 23.13 22.99
C LYS A 554 -19.63 22.58 21.60
N THR A 555 -20.75 21.86 21.42
CA THR A 555 -21.20 21.40 20.09
C THR A 555 -21.25 22.53 19.05
N ARG A 556 -21.70 23.73 19.45
CA ARG A 556 -21.76 24.91 18.58
C ARG A 556 -20.37 25.40 18.14
N ASP A 557 -19.37 25.30 19.01
CA ASP A 557 -18.01 25.70 18.69
C ASP A 557 -17.36 24.71 17.72
N ALA A 558 -17.56 23.41 17.95
CA ALA A 558 -17.15 22.37 17.01
C ALA A 558 -17.79 22.59 15.62
N GLN A 559 -19.09 22.89 15.57
CA GLN A 559 -19.79 23.18 14.32
C GLN A 559 -19.28 24.46 13.64
N ARG A 560 -19.11 25.57 14.38
CA ARG A 560 -18.67 26.85 13.83
C ARG A 560 -17.24 26.78 13.28
N ARG A 561 -16.32 26.18 14.05
CA ARG A 561 -14.90 26.07 13.68
C ARG A 561 -14.67 25.09 12.52
N ASN A 562 -15.57 24.12 12.35
CA ASN A 562 -15.49 23.11 11.29
C ASN A 562 -16.65 23.20 10.29
N GLN A 563 -17.25 24.39 10.13
CA GLN A 563 -18.48 24.61 9.34
C GLN A 563 -18.36 24.24 7.85
N ARG A 564 -17.13 24.20 7.32
CA ARG A 564 -16.85 23.76 5.94
C ARG A 564 -17.08 22.26 5.76
N ARG A 565 -16.98 21.46 6.83
CA ARG A 565 -17.06 19.99 6.80
C ARG A 565 -18.28 19.44 7.55
N PHE A 566 -18.69 20.10 8.63
CA PHE A 566 -19.77 19.63 9.49
C PHE A 566 -21.03 20.50 9.38
N ARG A 567 -22.13 19.86 8.97
CA ARG A 567 -23.50 20.34 9.21
C ARG A 567 -24.00 19.68 10.51
N GLN A 568 -25.08 20.21 11.10
CA GLN A 568 -25.63 19.66 12.35
C GLN A 568 -25.95 18.17 12.24
N ALA A 569 -26.54 17.73 11.12
CA ALA A 569 -26.88 16.34 10.86
C ALA A 569 -25.67 15.40 10.71
N THR A 570 -24.51 15.92 10.28
CA THR A 570 -23.29 15.12 10.13
C THR A 570 -22.40 15.15 11.37
N LEU A 571 -22.47 16.21 12.18
CA LEU A 571 -21.68 16.33 13.41
C LEU A 571 -22.18 15.44 14.55
N GLN A 572 -23.50 15.27 14.68
CA GLN A 572 -24.08 14.51 15.79
C GLN A 572 -23.68 13.02 15.80
N PRO A 573 -23.76 12.28 14.67
CA PRO A 573 -23.27 10.91 14.61
C PRO A 573 -21.79 10.80 15.01
N VAL A 574 -20.98 11.77 14.57
CA VAL A 574 -19.53 11.80 14.81
C VAL A 574 -19.19 12.02 16.29
N LEU A 575 -19.91 12.94 16.95
CA LEU A 575 -19.76 13.15 18.40
C LEU A 575 -20.16 11.90 19.19
N LYS A 576 -21.24 11.22 18.76
CA LYS A 576 -21.68 9.97 19.38
C LYS A 576 -20.63 8.87 19.26
N GLU A 577 -20.03 8.71 18.08
CA GLU A 577 -18.96 7.72 17.85
C GLU A 577 -17.73 7.99 18.73
N LEU A 578 -17.32 9.26 18.86
CA LEU A 578 -16.21 9.64 19.73
C LEU A 578 -16.55 9.45 21.22
N GLU A 579 -17.81 9.64 21.61
CA GLU A 579 -18.28 9.37 22.97
C GLU A 579 -18.30 7.87 23.28
N GLU A 580 -18.84 7.06 22.38
CA GLU A 580 -18.89 5.58 22.52
C GLU A 580 -17.50 4.96 22.61
N ARG A 581 -16.49 5.56 21.97
CA ARG A 581 -15.09 5.12 22.04
C ARG A 581 -14.30 5.73 23.19
N GLY A 582 -14.94 6.52 24.05
CA GLY A 582 -14.32 7.11 25.23
C GLY A 582 -13.36 8.28 24.94
N TYR A 583 -13.36 8.87 23.74
CA TYR A 583 -12.54 10.04 23.42
C TYR A 583 -13.08 11.33 24.02
N ILE A 584 -14.40 11.43 24.12
CA ILE A 584 -15.10 12.58 24.71
C ILE A 584 -16.24 12.04 25.58
N ARG A 585 -16.79 12.87 26.48
CA ARG A 585 -18.02 12.55 27.21
C ARG A 585 -18.86 13.80 27.42
N SER A 586 -20.16 13.62 27.56
CA SER A 586 -21.05 14.72 27.92
C SER A 586 -20.66 15.33 29.28
N GLY A 587 -20.33 16.63 29.28
CA GLY A 587 -20.00 17.40 30.48
C GLY A 587 -21.20 18.16 31.05
N GLU A 588 -21.10 18.61 32.30
CA GLU A 588 -22.14 19.43 32.92
C GLU A 588 -22.14 20.87 32.36
N ALA A 589 -23.33 21.40 32.11
CA ALA A 589 -23.52 22.77 31.63
C ALA A 589 -24.58 23.48 32.47
N ASP A 590 -24.32 24.75 32.83
CA ASP A 590 -25.27 25.60 33.56
C ASP A 590 -26.59 25.82 32.81
N ASP A 591 -26.58 25.73 31.47
CA ASP A 591 -27.76 25.80 30.62
C ASP A 591 -28.01 24.43 29.96
N PRO A 592 -29.13 23.74 30.25
CA PRO A 592 -29.46 22.44 29.67
C PRO A 592 -29.65 22.46 28.14
N ARG A 593 -29.72 23.64 27.51
CA ARG A 593 -29.74 23.79 26.04
C ARG A 593 -28.34 23.77 25.42
N VAL A 594 -27.28 23.80 26.22
CA VAL A 594 -25.88 23.83 25.77
C VAL A 594 -25.23 22.48 26.06
N LYS A 595 -24.98 21.70 25.02
CA LYS A 595 -24.16 20.48 25.14
C LYS A 595 -22.68 20.84 25.18
N ILE A 596 -22.04 20.53 26.31
CA ILE A 596 -20.60 20.60 26.54
C ILE A 596 -20.04 19.18 26.46
N TRP A 597 -18.86 19.06 25.86
CA TRP A 597 -18.10 17.82 25.76
C TRP A 597 -16.80 18.01 26.53
N GLU A 598 -16.52 17.11 27.46
CA GLU A 598 -15.19 16.96 28.06
C GLU A 598 -14.35 16.04 27.18
N VAL A 599 -13.05 16.30 27.12
CA VAL A 599 -12.10 15.55 26.30
C VAL A 599 -11.25 14.66 27.19
N ASN A 600 -11.11 13.39 26.80
CA ASN A 600 -10.30 12.43 27.54
C ASN A 600 -8.84 12.91 27.66
N PRO A 601 -8.29 13.13 28.87
CA PRO A 601 -6.92 13.59 29.06
C PRO A 601 -5.87 12.66 28.42
N CYS A 602 -6.15 11.36 28.28
CA CYS A 602 -5.29 10.38 27.61
C CYS A 602 -5.03 10.71 26.12
N LEU A 603 -5.78 11.65 25.53
CA LEU A 603 -5.54 12.13 24.16
C LEU A 603 -4.26 12.96 24.00
N PHE A 604 -3.69 13.45 25.10
CA PHE A 604 -2.56 14.37 25.12
C PHE A 604 -1.31 13.79 25.80
N SER A 605 -1.42 12.60 26.39
CA SER A 605 -0.33 11.88 27.08
C SER A 605 0.64 11.20 26.12
#